data_AF-A0A2R5F933-F1
#
_entry.id   AF-A0A2R5F933-F1
#
_cell.length_a   1.000
_cell.length_b   1.000
_cell.length_c   1.000
_cell.angle_alpha   90.00
_cell.angle_beta   90.00
_cell.angle_gamma   90.00
#
_symmetry.space_group_name_H-M   'P 1'
#
loop_
_entity.id
_entity.type
_entity.pdbx_description
1 polymer ?
#
loop_
_entity_poly.entity_id
_entity_poly.type
_entity_poly.pdbx_seq_one_letter_code
_entity_poly.pdbx_strand_id
1 'polypeptide(L)'
;MHKPYSYLMVREDIPLEHQMVQLGHAALEAGFSFNRPAETSYLILLAAKNQEELVRTAEELADLGIEHHMFYEPDFGPMGHSALATRPLFGDERKHMRKYRLYKAKQPMMETC
;
A
#
# COMPACT_ATOMS: atom_id res chain seq x y z
N MET A 1 -18.02 -14.73 10.37
CA MET A 1 -16.70 -14.07 10.30
C MET A 1 -16.77 -12.94 9.29
N HIS A 2 -16.14 -11.81 9.55
CA HIS A 2 -16.01 -10.75 8.54
C HIS A 2 -14.78 -11.07 7.69
N LYS A 3 -14.92 -11.00 6.35
CA LYS A 3 -13.80 -11.25 5.45
C LYS A 3 -12.62 -10.31 5.75
N PRO A 4 -11.38 -10.81 5.79
CA PRO A 4 -10.18 -9.99 5.99
C PRO A 4 -9.84 -9.15 4.76
N TYR A 5 -9.33 -7.95 4.99
CA TYR A 5 -8.84 -7.04 3.94
C TYR A 5 -7.44 -6.56 4.29
N SER A 6 -6.51 -6.71 3.35
CA SER A 6 -5.18 -6.09 3.43
C SER A 6 -5.18 -4.87 2.53
N TYR A 7 -4.79 -3.72 3.08
CA TYR A 7 -4.73 -2.47 2.33
C TYR A 7 -3.29 -2.25 1.91
N LEU A 8 -3.08 -2.07 0.61
CA LEU A 8 -1.80 -1.71 0.04
C LEU A 8 -1.87 -0.26 -0.39
N MET A 9 -0.79 0.48 -0.22
CA MET A 9 -0.69 1.85 -0.67
C MET A 9 0.62 2.06 -1.42
N VAL A 10 0.56 2.78 -2.54
CA VAL A 10 1.72 3.14 -3.35
C VAL A 10 1.71 4.63 -3.66
N ARG A 11 2.89 5.24 -3.77
CA ARG A 11 3.02 6.62 -4.23
C ARG A 11 2.84 6.75 -5.75
N GLU A 12 2.07 7.75 -6.19
CA GLU A 12 1.69 7.93 -7.60
C GLU A 12 2.67 8.78 -8.44
N ASP A 13 3.74 9.28 -7.83
CA ASP A 13 4.76 10.15 -8.43
C ASP A 13 6.00 9.39 -8.94
N ILE A 14 5.93 8.05 -8.98
CA ILE A 14 6.90 7.17 -9.65
C ILE A 14 6.25 6.51 -10.89
N PRO A 15 7.00 6.00 -11.88
CA PRO A 15 6.40 5.41 -13.09
C PRO A 15 5.53 4.19 -12.79
N LEU A 16 4.51 3.94 -13.62
CA LEU A 16 3.46 2.93 -13.37
C LEU A 16 4.04 1.52 -13.16
N GLU A 17 4.98 1.12 -14.00
CA GLU A 17 5.70 -0.14 -13.91
C GLU A 17 6.43 -0.29 -12.58
N HIS A 18 7.07 0.78 -12.10
CA HIS A 18 7.71 0.79 -10.79
C HIS A 18 6.67 0.69 -9.67
N GLN A 19 5.53 1.38 -9.76
CA GLN A 19 4.46 1.25 -8.76
C GLN A 19 4.03 -0.21 -8.57
N MET A 20 3.88 -0.96 -9.66
CA MET A 20 3.46 -2.37 -9.60
C MET A 20 4.50 -3.26 -8.92
N VAL A 21 5.79 -3.07 -9.23
CA VAL A 21 6.89 -3.82 -8.63
C VAL A 21 6.96 -3.54 -7.12
N GLN A 22 6.92 -2.27 -6.74
CA GLN A 22 7.04 -1.84 -5.34
C GLN A 22 5.84 -2.32 -4.49
N LEU A 23 4.63 -2.33 -5.07
CA LEU A 23 3.46 -2.97 -4.45
C LEU A 23 3.65 -4.46 -4.23
N GLY A 24 4.23 -5.16 -5.21
CA GLY A 24 4.54 -6.58 -5.09
C GLY A 24 5.47 -6.86 -3.93
N HIS A 25 6.54 -6.07 -3.78
CA HIS A 25 7.45 -6.17 -2.65
C HIS A 25 6.74 -5.93 -1.31
N ALA A 26 6.00 -4.83 -1.17
CA ALA A 26 5.29 -4.53 0.06
C ALA A 26 4.28 -5.63 0.45
N ALA A 27 3.55 -6.18 -0.53
CA ALA A 27 2.59 -7.26 -0.31
C ALA A 27 3.27 -8.56 0.12
N LEU A 28 4.38 -8.92 -0.53
CA LEU A 28 5.12 -10.14 -0.27
C LEU A 28 5.74 -10.13 1.13
N GLU A 29 6.41 -9.04 1.48
CA GLU A 29 7.04 -8.86 2.79
C GLU A 29 6.02 -8.81 3.92
N ALA A 30 4.87 -8.16 3.71
CA ALA A 30 3.74 -8.22 4.65
C ALA A 30 3.21 -9.65 4.81
N GLY A 31 3.19 -10.44 3.73
CA GLY A 31 2.82 -11.85 3.76
C GLY A 31 3.78 -12.74 4.56
N PHE A 32 5.06 -12.38 4.62
CA PHE A 32 6.05 -13.04 5.50
C PHE A 32 5.97 -12.55 6.94
N SER A 33 5.61 -11.28 7.15
CA SER A 33 5.61 -10.63 8.46
C SER A 33 4.37 -10.90 9.30
N PHE A 34 3.20 -11.12 8.66
CA PHE A 34 1.92 -11.23 9.36
C PHE A 34 1.32 -12.63 9.28
N ASN A 35 0.59 -13.00 10.33
CA ASN A 35 -0.11 -14.28 10.38
C ASN A 35 -1.15 -14.39 9.27
N ARG A 36 -1.11 -15.53 8.55
CA ARG A 36 -2.11 -15.85 7.55
C ARG A 36 -3.49 -15.99 8.21
N PRO A 37 -4.52 -15.24 7.75
CA PRO A 37 -5.87 -15.40 8.27
C PRO A 37 -6.50 -16.74 7.81
N ALA A 38 -7.54 -17.18 8.53
CA ALA A 38 -8.24 -18.43 8.21
C ALA A 38 -8.90 -18.42 6.81
N GLU A 39 -9.28 -17.24 6.32
CA GLU A 39 -9.84 -17.01 4.99
C GLU A 39 -8.87 -16.18 4.15
N THR A 40 -8.97 -16.28 2.81
CA THR A 40 -8.18 -15.43 1.90
C THR A 40 -8.46 -13.95 2.15
N SER A 41 -7.40 -13.17 2.40
CA SER A 41 -7.48 -11.72 2.51
C SER A 41 -7.69 -11.07 1.15
N TYR A 42 -8.62 -10.12 1.06
CA TYR A 42 -8.77 -9.31 -0.14
C TYR A 42 -7.80 -8.13 -0.13
N LEU A 43 -7.16 -7.89 -1.27
CA LEU A 43 -6.23 -6.79 -1.43
C LEU A 43 -6.98 -5.55 -1.93
N ILE A 44 -6.83 -4.43 -1.23
CA ILE A 44 -7.38 -3.13 -1.62
C ILE A 44 -6.23 -2.19 -1.89
N LEU A 45 -6.18 -1.63 -3.09
CA LEU A 45 -5.13 -0.73 -3.50
C LEU A 45 -5.53 0.74 -3.31
N LEU A 46 -4.70 1.45 -2.56
CA LEU A 46 -4.83 2.87 -2.22
C LEU A 46 -3.67 3.67 -2.82
N ALA A 47 -3.86 4.98 -2.93
CA ALA A 47 -2.88 5.90 -3.49
C ALA A 47 -2.39 6.91 -2.45
N ALA A 48 -1.07 7.05 -2.35
CA ALA A 48 -0.40 8.23 -1.81
C ALA A 48 0.06 9.11 -2.97
N LYS A 49 0.03 10.43 -2.83
CA LYS A 49 0.50 11.36 -3.87
C LYS A 49 2.01 11.30 -4.03
N ASN A 50 2.74 11.13 -2.94
CA ASN A 50 4.20 11.15 -2.88
C ASN A 50 4.72 10.40 -1.63
N GLN A 51 6.04 10.41 -1.44
CA GLN A 51 6.70 9.79 -0.28
C GLN A 51 6.20 10.33 1.06
N GLU A 52 6.05 11.64 1.16
CA GLU A 52 5.68 12.31 2.41
C GLU A 52 4.28 11.87 2.87
N GLU A 53 3.32 11.79 1.95
CA GLU A 53 1.99 11.28 2.26
C GLU A 53 2.00 9.79 2.63
N LEU A 54 2.88 9.00 2.01
CA LEU A 54 3.03 7.58 2.34
C LEU A 54 3.59 7.40 3.76
N VAL A 55 4.64 8.16 4.12
CA VAL A 55 5.24 8.14 5.47
C VAL A 55 4.25 8.62 6.51
N ARG A 56 3.56 9.74 6.27
CA ARG A 56 2.50 10.22 7.18
C ARG A 56 1.39 9.18 7.36
N THR A 57 1.03 8.48 6.29
CA THR A 57 0.04 7.39 6.38
C THR A 57 0.53 6.26 7.28
N ALA A 58 1.79 5.86 7.18
CA ALA A 58 2.37 4.86 8.08
C ALA A 58 2.36 5.30 9.54
N GLU A 59 2.71 6.56 9.83
CA GLU A 59 2.61 7.13 11.18
C GLU A 59 1.17 7.08 11.70
N GLU A 60 0.20 7.50 10.90
CA GLU A 60 -1.22 7.42 11.26
C GLU A 60 -1.69 5.99 11.53
N LEU A 61 -1.21 5.01 10.75
CA LEU A 61 -1.52 3.59 10.98
C LEU A 61 -0.90 3.09 12.28
N ALA A 62 0.34 3.49 12.59
CA ALA A 62 1.01 3.15 13.84
C ALA A 62 0.27 3.73 15.05
N ASP A 63 -0.17 4.99 14.97
CA ASP A 63 -0.98 5.66 16.02
C ASP A 63 -2.33 4.95 16.27
N LEU A 64 -2.89 4.33 15.22
CA LEU A 64 -4.12 3.53 15.30
C LEU A 64 -3.88 2.08 15.76
N GLY A 65 -2.63 1.67 16.02
CA GLY A 65 -2.27 0.29 16.35
C GLY A 65 -2.45 -0.68 15.17
N ILE A 66 -2.39 -0.17 13.94
CA ILE A 66 -2.49 -0.96 12.72
C ILE A 66 -1.09 -1.28 12.22
N GLU A 67 -0.68 -2.51 12.48
CA GLU A 67 0.58 -3.05 11.96
C GLU A 67 0.58 -3.05 10.42
N HIS A 68 1.70 -2.65 9.86
CA HIS A 68 1.93 -2.57 8.43
C HIS A 68 3.42 -2.73 8.13
N HIS A 69 3.71 -3.22 6.93
CA HIS A 69 5.05 -3.29 6.39
C HIS A 69 5.26 -2.11 5.44
N MET A 70 6.29 -1.31 5.68
CA MET A 70 6.71 -0.23 4.79
C MET A 70 7.89 -0.71 3.95
N PHE A 71 7.73 -0.72 2.63
CA PHE A 71 8.81 -1.07 1.72
C PHE A 71 9.72 0.13 1.45
N TYR A 72 11.03 -0.12 1.40
CA TYR A 72 12.07 0.85 1.10
C TYR A 72 12.93 0.31 -0.04
N GLU A 73 13.06 1.08 -1.13
CA GLU A 73 13.89 0.72 -2.28
C GLU A 73 15.33 1.25 -2.11
N PRO A 74 16.35 0.39 -2.00
CA PRO A 74 17.73 0.81 -1.78
C PRO A 74 18.52 1.15 -3.05
N ASP A 75 18.17 0.61 -4.22
CA ASP A 75 19.11 0.54 -5.36
C ASP A 75 18.94 1.67 -6.40
N PHE A 76 17.71 2.20 -6.56
CA PHE A 76 17.40 3.22 -7.58
C PHE A 76 17.36 4.65 -6.99
N GLY A 77 18.53 5.18 -6.59
CA GLY A 77 18.64 6.58 -6.12
C GLY A 77 17.77 6.87 -4.88
N PRO A 78 17.32 8.12 -4.63
CA PRO A 78 16.49 8.46 -3.47
C PRO A 78 15.02 8.03 -3.63
N MET A 79 14.74 6.85 -4.19
CA MET A 79 13.35 6.35 -4.33
C MET A 79 12.69 6.14 -2.97
N GLY A 80 13.46 5.67 -1.98
CA GLY A 80 13.07 5.64 -0.58
C GLY A 80 11.82 4.80 -0.33
N HIS A 81 10.94 5.28 0.56
CA HIS A 81 9.66 4.62 0.82
C HIS A 81 8.71 4.76 -0.38
N SER A 82 8.29 3.62 -0.91
CA SER A 82 7.58 3.55 -2.21
C SER A 82 6.19 2.92 -2.09
N ALA A 83 6.03 1.95 -1.18
CA ALA A 83 4.76 1.29 -0.91
C ALA A 83 4.67 0.79 0.54
N LEU A 84 3.46 0.54 1.01
CA LEU A 84 3.20 -0.17 2.27
C LEU A 84 2.05 -1.16 2.12
N ALA A 85 1.99 -2.14 3.02
CA ALA A 85 0.88 -3.08 3.12
C ALA A 85 0.53 -3.35 4.59
N THR A 86 -0.77 -3.27 4.93
CA THR A 86 -1.25 -3.54 6.29
C THR A 86 -1.31 -5.04 6.58
N ARG A 87 -1.32 -5.40 7.86
CA ARG A 87 -1.88 -6.70 8.27
C ARG A 87 -3.34 -6.83 7.80
N PRO A 88 -3.89 -8.06 7.72
CA PRO A 88 -5.32 -8.25 7.49
C PRO A 88 -6.15 -7.51 8.55
N LEU A 89 -7.09 -6.69 8.10
CA LEU A 89 -8.02 -5.93 8.94
C LEU A 89 -9.43 -6.51 8.88
N PHE A 90 -10.13 -6.46 10.01
CA PHE A 90 -11.46 -7.05 10.17
C PHE A 90 -12.49 -6.01 10.59
N GLY A 91 -13.76 -6.27 10.24
CA GLY A 91 -14.90 -5.52 10.78
C GLY A 91 -14.72 -4.00 10.69
N ASP A 92 -14.68 -3.37 11.87
CA ASP A 92 -14.64 -1.92 12.07
C ASP A 92 -13.26 -1.29 11.90
N GLU A 93 -12.16 -2.05 12.02
CA GLU A 93 -10.79 -1.53 11.80
C GLU A 93 -10.65 -0.94 10.38
N ARG A 94 -11.38 -1.52 9.42
CA ARG A 94 -11.42 -1.08 8.02
C ARG A 94 -12.01 0.32 7.84
N LYS A 95 -12.80 0.82 8.81
CA LYS A 95 -13.42 2.16 8.73
C LYS A 95 -12.36 3.26 8.65
N HIS A 96 -11.21 3.07 9.31
CA HIS A 96 -10.08 4.01 9.27
C HIS A 96 -9.51 4.18 7.86
N MET A 97 -9.65 3.18 7.01
CA MET A 97 -9.10 3.19 5.65
C MET A 97 -9.92 4.02 4.65
N ARG A 98 -11.18 4.36 4.98
CA ARG A 98 -12.12 5.01 4.05
C ARG A 98 -11.71 6.42 3.63
N LYS A 99 -10.87 7.08 4.43
CA LYS A 99 -10.36 8.43 4.14
C LYS A 99 -9.32 8.43 3.02
N TYR A 100 -8.67 7.29 2.77
CA TYR A 100 -7.64 7.18 1.76
C TYR A 100 -8.25 6.99 0.37
N ARG A 101 -7.57 7.53 -0.64
CA ARG A 101 -8.03 7.47 -2.03
C ARG A 101 -7.75 6.09 -2.62
N LEU A 102 -8.75 5.49 -3.25
CA LEU A 102 -8.55 4.31 -4.09
C LEU A 102 -7.62 4.65 -5.26
N TYR A 103 -6.68 3.75 -5.52
CA TYR A 103 -5.73 3.90 -6.61
C TYR A 103 -6.43 3.93 -7.97
N LYS A 104 -5.95 4.80 -8.85
CA LYS A 104 -6.37 4.86 -10.26
C LYS A 104 -5.13 4.99 -11.14
N ALA A 105 -4.90 4.00 -11.99
CA ALA A 105 -3.83 4.08 -12.96
C ALA A 105 -4.02 5.32 -13.84
N LYS A 106 -2.99 6.17 -13.92
CA LYS A 106 -2.96 7.25 -14.89
C LYS A 106 -2.74 6.60 -16.26
N GLN A 107 -3.58 6.92 -17.25
CA GLN A 107 -3.35 6.46 -18.61
C GLN A 107 -2.01 7.04 -19.08
N PRO A 108 -1.11 6.24 -19.69
CA PRO A 108 0.04 6.80 -20.36
C PRO A 108 -0.47 7.75 -21.44
N MET A 109 0.11 8.94 -21.52
CA MET A 109 -0.20 9.85 -22.62
C MET A 109 0.18 9.14 -23.92
N MET A 110 -0.80 8.82 -24.75
CA MET A 110 -0.50 8.36 -26.10
C MET A 110 0.05 9.57 -26.86
N GLU A 111 1.35 9.56 -27.14
CA GLU A 111 1.94 10.48 -28.11
C GLU A 111 1.28 10.18 -29.46
N THR A 112 0.41 11.07 -29.92
CA THR A 112 -0.09 11.03 -31.29
C THR A 112 1.09 11.31 -32.23
N CYS A 113 1.46 10.32 -33.04
CA CYS A 113 2.33 10.47 -34.21
C CYS A 113 1.84 11.56 -35.16
#